data_AF-A0A7W1LKU3-F1
#
_entry.id   AF-A0A7W1LKU3-F1
#
_cell.length_a   1.000
_cell.length_b   1.000
_cell.length_c   1.000
_cell.angle_alpha   90.00
_cell.angle_beta   90.00
_cell.angle_gamma   90.00
#
_symmetry.space_group_name_H-M   'P 1'
#
loop_
_entity.id
_entity.type
_entity.pdbx_description
1 polymer ?
#
loop_
_entity_poly.entity_id
_entity_poly.type
_entity_poly.pdbx_seq_one_letter_code
_entity_poly.pdbx_strand_id
1 'polypeptide(L)'
;MRTAVQTQFQYRTANYAFMLGMIAEPVVYLVVWSTVARSQGGAVEGITAGEFAAYYIVWTLVRNMNIVFTPYGWEERIRKGELSGMLVRPVHPIHYDLAFFAGWKVVAIVLWLPIAAVLVLIFRPTFDVNALEVGVFLIAIWGAYLIRSMLLWVLGMVTFWTTRVSALYDLYFTAELLLSGRLLPLALLPAWAATVADVLPFKYTFGYPIEVLAGDLSTAELFIGLGLQAVWIGVGALLVAAVWRVGVRRYSAVGN
;
A
#
# COMPACT_ATOMS: atom_id res chain seq x y z
N MET A 1 16.29 8.58 -4.85
CA MET A 1 16.57 7.33 -4.10
C MET A 1 17.71 7.47 -3.10
N ARG A 2 18.97 7.72 -3.50
CA ARG A 2 20.12 7.82 -2.57
C ARG A 2 19.90 8.81 -1.42
N THR A 3 19.43 10.03 -1.73
CA THR A 3 19.12 11.06 -0.73
C THR A 3 18.07 10.58 0.28
N ALA A 4 17.00 9.94 -0.20
CA ALA A 4 15.96 9.39 0.67
C ALA A 4 16.54 8.31 1.60
N VAL A 5 17.34 7.38 1.08
CA VAL A 5 18.00 6.36 1.92
C VAL A 5 18.85 7.02 3.02
N GLN A 6 19.66 8.02 2.68
CA GLN A 6 20.51 8.73 3.65
C GLN A 6 19.67 9.44 4.73
N THR A 7 18.64 10.19 4.33
CA THR A 7 17.73 10.87 5.27
C THR A 7 17.04 9.87 6.20
N GLN A 8 16.53 8.78 5.64
CA GLN A 8 15.73 7.82 6.42
C GLN A 8 16.60 6.99 7.38
N PHE A 9 17.87 6.72 7.02
CA PHE A 9 18.83 6.14 7.96
C PHE A 9 19.27 7.14 9.04
N GLN A 10 19.43 8.42 8.71
CA GLN A 10 19.78 9.45 9.68
C GLN A 10 18.69 9.60 10.76
N TYR A 11 17.42 9.59 10.36
CA TYR A 11 16.26 9.68 11.26
C TYR A 11 15.69 8.29 11.65
N ARG A 12 16.52 7.24 11.66
CA ARG A 12 16.10 5.85 11.93
C ARG A 12 15.29 5.67 13.22
N THR A 13 15.62 6.38 14.29
CA THR A 13 14.88 6.27 15.57
C THR A 13 13.46 6.80 15.44
N ALA A 14 13.28 7.93 14.75
CA ALA A 14 11.95 8.48 14.46
C ALA A 14 11.16 7.53 13.55
N ASN A 15 11.83 6.93 12.56
CA ASN A 15 11.22 5.93 11.69
C ASN A 15 10.77 4.68 12.46
N TYR A 16 11.57 4.20 13.42
CA TYR A 16 11.14 3.10 14.30
C TYR A 16 9.92 3.48 15.13
N ALA A 17 9.92 4.66 15.76
CA ALA A 17 8.76 5.12 16.55
C ALA A 17 7.49 5.22 15.68
N PHE A 18 7.63 5.73 14.45
CA PHE A 18 6.54 5.79 13.49
C PHE A 18 6.04 4.40 13.08
N MET A 19 6.95 3.47 12.79
CA MET A 19 6.61 2.08 12.47
C MET A 19 5.90 1.37 13.61
N LEU A 20 6.34 1.59 14.85
CA LEU A 20 5.69 1.04 16.05
C LEU A 20 4.25 1.54 16.18
N GLY A 21 4.00 2.83 15.98
CA GLY A 21 2.64 3.37 15.93
C GLY A 21 1.80 2.75 14.80
N MET A 22 2.45 2.46 13.67
CA MET A 22 1.80 1.82 12.52
C MET A 22 1.46 0.34 12.74
N ILE A 23 2.15 -0.37 13.63
CA ILE A 23 1.89 -1.79 13.91
C ILE A 23 0.64 -2.01 14.79
N ALA A 24 0.10 -0.95 15.41
CA ALA A 24 -1.12 -1.06 16.20
C ALA A 24 -2.31 -1.59 15.39
N GLU A 25 -2.60 -0.99 14.23
CA GLU A 25 -3.71 -1.40 13.34
C GLU A 25 -3.69 -2.91 12.97
N PRO A 26 -2.59 -3.48 12.42
CA PRO A 26 -2.56 -4.90 12.08
C PRO A 26 -2.59 -5.81 13.29
N VAL A 27 -1.92 -5.43 14.38
CA VAL A 27 -1.89 -6.27 15.59
C VAL A 27 -3.28 -6.33 16.21
N VAL A 28 -4.05 -5.24 16.18
CA VAL A 28 -5.45 -5.25 16.60
C VAL A 28 -6.25 -6.22 15.74
N TYR A 29 -6.16 -6.16 14.41
CA TYR A 29 -6.88 -7.09 13.54
C TYR A 29 -6.43 -8.54 13.72
N LEU A 30 -5.13 -8.78 13.87
CA LEU A 30 -4.55 -10.09 14.17
C LEU A 30 -5.16 -10.65 15.46
N VAL A 31 -5.14 -9.87 16.53
CA VAL A 31 -5.67 -10.29 17.84
C VAL A 31 -7.18 -10.54 17.75
N VAL A 32 -7.94 -9.67 17.08
CA VAL A 32 -9.39 -9.84 16.90
C VAL A 32 -9.67 -11.14 16.16
N TRP A 33 -9.12 -11.34 14.96
CA TRP A 33 -9.43 -12.50 14.13
C TRP A 33 -8.89 -13.82 14.69
N SER A 34 -7.69 -13.81 15.28
CA SER A 34 -7.17 -15.01 15.98
C SER A 34 -8.01 -15.37 17.21
N THR A 35 -8.60 -14.40 17.90
CA THR A 35 -9.49 -14.65 19.04
C THR A 35 -10.83 -15.19 18.58
N VAL A 36 -11.41 -14.64 17.51
CA VAL A 36 -12.64 -15.16 16.90
C VAL A 36 -12.44 -16.59 16.40
N ALA A 37 -11.32 -16.89 15.75
CA ALA A 37 -11.00 -18.26 15.32
C ALA A 37 -10.94 -19.23 16.50
N ARG A 38 -10.26 -18.84 17.59
CA ARG A 38 -10.18 -19.67 18.80
C ARG A 38 -11.52 -19.86 19.50
N SER A 39 -12.40 -18.85 19.49
CA SER A 39 -13.72 -18.96 20.11
C SER A 39 -14.72 -19.77 19.27
N GLN A 40 -14.53 -19.85 17.95
CA GLN A 40 -15.37 -20.62 17.01
C GLN A 40 -14.85 -22.05 16.74
N GLY A 41 -14.04 -22.62 17.63
CA GLY A 41 -13.57 -24.01 17.51
C GLY A 41 -12.25 -24.19 16.75
N GLY A 42 -11.53 -23.11 16.48
CA GLY A 42 -10.15 -23.13 15.97
C GLY A 42 -9.95 -22.45 14.61
N ALA A 43 -11.04 -22.18 13.87
CA ALA A 43 -11.01 -21.55 12.56
C ALA A 43 -12.25 -20.69 12.30
N VAL A 44 -12.14 -19.72 11.38
CA VAL A 44 -13.26 -18.95 10.81
C VAL A 44 -13.26 -19.18 9.30
N GLU A 45 -14.34 -19.75 8.76
CA GLU A 45 -14.44 -20.08 7.32
C GLU A 45 -13.21 -20.86 6.81
N GLY A 46 -12.68 -21.79 7.63
CA GLY A 46 -11.49 -22.58 7.31
C GLY A 46 -10.14 -21.94 7.66
N ILE A 47 -10.09 -20.64 8.02
CA ILE A 47 -8.85 -19.94 8.37
C ILE A 47 -8.56 -20.07 9.88
N THR A 48 -7.42 -20.65 10.20
CA THR A 48 -6.93 -20.85 11.57
C THR A 48 -6.31 -19.58 12.16
N ALA A 49 -6.14 -19.56 13.49
CA ALA A 49 -5.46 -18.47 14.19
C ALA A 49 -4.01 -18.26 13.72
N GLY A 50 -3.32 -19.33 13.30
CA GLY A 50 -1.96 -19.26 12.76
C GLY A 50 -1.91 -18.58 11.38
N GLU A 51 -2.90 -18.85 10.54
CA GLU A 51 -3.01 -18.26 9.19
C GLU A 51 -3.39 -16.79 9.28
N PHE A 52 -4.28 -16.40 10.21
CA PHE A 52 -4.53 -14.99 10.50
C PHE A 52 -3.25 -14.28 10.97
N ALA A 53 -2.44 -14.92 11.80
CA ALA A 53 -1.17 -14.34 12.22
C ALA A 53 -0.22 -14.16 11.03
N ALA A 54 -0.11 -15.14 10.14
CA ALA A 54 0.69 -15.03 8.92
C ALA A 54 0.22 -13.86 8.05
N TYR A 55 -1.09 -13.78 7.80
CA TYR A 55 -1.74 -12.74 7.00
C TYR A 55 -1.40 -11.33 7.51
N TYR A 56 -1.67 -11.07 8.79
CA TYR A 56 -1.50 -9.73 9.36
C TYR A 56 -0.03 -9.37 9.61
N ILE A 57 0.87 -10.34 9.78
CA ILE A 57 2.32 -10.08 9.79
C ILE A 57 2.78 -9.63 8.41
N VAL A 58 2.43 -10.34 7.34
CA VAL A 58 2.77 -9.93 5.96
C VAL A 58 2.13 -8.58 5.61
N TRP A 59 0.88 -8.37 6.02
CA TRP A 59 0.18 -7.10 5.89
C TRP A 59 0.98 -5.93 6.46
N THR A 60 1.70 -6.11 7.58
CA THR A 60 2.48 -5.01 8.18
C THR A 60 3.57 -4.51 7.23
N LEU A 61 4.23 -5.42 6.51
CA LEU A 61 5.21 -5.08 5.48
C LEU A 61 4.54 -4.41 4.29
N VAL A 62 3.45 -5.02 3.78
CA VAL A 62 2.71 -4.50 2.63
C VAL A 62 2.17 -3.10 2.89
N ARG A 63 1.71 -2.81 4.11
CA ARG A 63 1.30 -1.46 4.51
C ARG A 63 2.44 -0.46 4.52
N ASN A 64 3.62 -0.84 5.03
CA ASN A 64 4.81 0.00 4.95
C ASN A 64 5.23 0.26 3.49
N MET A 65 5.14 -0.76 2.64
CA MET A 65 5.36 -0.65 1.20
C MET A 65 4.34 0.26 0.50
N ASN A 66 3.14 0.39 1.05
CA ASN A 66 2.08 1.24 0.51
C ASN A 66 2.07 2.67 1.05
N ILE A 67 3.08 3.09 1.82
CA ILE A 67 3.19 4.50 2.18
C ILE A 67 3.79 5.27 1.00
N VAL A 68 3.02 6.21 0.47
CA VAL A 68 3.30 6.94 -0.78
C VAL A 68 2.91 8.41 -0.64
N PHE A 69 3.19 9.21 -1.67
CA PHE A 69 2.77 10.61 -1.69
C PHE A 69 1.24 10.72 -1.71
N THR A 70 0.67 11.44 -0.75
CA THR A 70 -0.78 11.51 -0.51
C THR A 70 -1.38 12.81 -1.07
N PRO A 71 -2.72 12.88 -1.20
CA PRO A 71 -3.41 14.12 -1.56
C PRO A 71 -3.13 15.30 -0.61
N TYR A 72 -2.88 15.04 0.68
CA TYR A 72 -2.46 16.09 1.62
C TYR A 72 -1.10 16.69 1.25
N GLY A 73 -0.16 15.85 0.79
CA GLY A 73 1.13 16.35 0.29
C GLY A 73 0.97 17.22 -0.95
N TRP A 74 0.00 16.90 -1.82
CA TRP A 74 -0.36 17.73 -2.97
C TRP A 74 -0.90 19.10 -2.56
N GLU A 75 -1.82 19.13 -1.60
CA GLU A 75 -2.38 20.37 -1.05
C GLU A 75 -1.25 21.26 -0.49
N GLU A 76 -0.35 20.69 0.30
CA GLU A 76 0.80 21.41 0.86
C GLU A 76 1.75 21.90 -0.24
N ARG A 77 2.07 21.06 -1.23
CA ARG A 77 2.96 21.38 -2.35
C ARG A 77 2.44 22.55 -3.19
N ILE A 78 1.12 22.61 -3.43
CA ILE A 78 0.49 23.72 -4.15
C ILE A 78 0.45 24.96 -3.27
N ARG A 79 0.01 24.82 -2.00
CA ARG A 79 -0.11 25.93 -1.05
C ARG A 79 1.22 26.64 -0.79
N LYS A 80 2.33 25.89 -0.77
CA LYS A 80 3.69 26.41 -0.58
C LYS A 80 4.38 26.87 -1.88
N GLY A 81 3.73 26.74 -3.04
CA GLY A 81 4.33 27.08 -4.33
C GLY A 81 5.48 26.17 -4.77
N GLU A 82 5.72 25.04 -4.08
CA GLU A 82 6.82 24.11 -4.35
C GLU A 82 6.71 23.49 -5.75
N LEU A 83 5.48 23.34 -6.26
CA LEU A 83 5.23 22.82 -7.60
C LEU A 83 5.88 23.69 -8.70
N SER A 84 5.91 25.02 -8.53
CA SER A 84 6.48 25.94 -9.52
C SER A 84 7.96 25.61 -9.79
N GLY A 85 8.74 25.34 -8.74
CA GLY A 85 10.15 24.95 -8.89
C GLY A 85 10.34 23.57 -9.51
N MET A 86 9.36 22.67 -9.36
CA MET A 86 9.39 21.34 -9.99
C MET A 86 9.06 21.42 -11.48
N LEU A 87 8.18 22.33 -11.91
CA LEU A 87 7.79 22.50 -13.31
C LEU A 87 8.89 23.04 -14.22
N VAL A 88 9.89 23.73 -13.66
CA VAL A 88 11.06 24.22 -14.42
C VAL A 88 12.03 23.08 -14.77
N ARG A 89 11.94 21.94 -14.08
CA ARG A 89 12.82 20.79 -14.32
C ARG A 89 12.33 20.01 -15.55
N PRO A 90 13.24 19.48 -16.39
CA PRO A 90 12.87 18.72 -17.60
C PRO A 90 12.36 17.30 -17.28
N VAL A 91 11.95 17.03 -16.04
CA VAL A 91 11.54 15.70 -15.57
C VAL A 91 10.20 15.83 -14.86
N HIS A 92 9.26 14.93 -15.20
CA HIS A 92 7.94 14.93 -14.58
C HIS A 92 8.02 14.71 -13.05
N PRO A 93 7.32 15.50 -12.22
CA PRO A 93 7.48 15.44 -10.75
C PRO A 93 7.20 14.08 -10.13
N ILE A 94 6.32 13.26 -10.73
CA ILE A 94 6.05 11.90 -10.24
C ILE A 94 7.31 11.04 -10.10
N HIS A 95 8.32 11.22 -10.96
CA HIS A 95 9.55 10.42 -10.87
C HIS A 95 10.34 10.75 -9.61
N TYR A 96 10.29 12.01 -9.15
CA TYR A 96 10.89 12.41 -7.89
C TYR A 96 10.18 11.72 -6.72
N ASP A 97 8.84 11.79 -6.68
CA ASP A 97 8.04 11.17 -5.64
C ASP A 97 8.26 9.66 -5.59
N LEU A 98 8.18 9.00 -6.75
CA LEU A 98 8.41 7.56 -6.86
C LEU A 98 9.82 7.16 -6.42
N ALA A 99 10.85 7.91 -6.80
CA ALA A 99 12.23 7.60 -6.42
C ALA A 99 12.54 7.95 -4.96
N PHE A 100 11.82 8.89 -4.35
CA PHE A 100 11.94 9.24 -2.94
C PHE A 100 11.33 8.14 -2.07
N PHE A 101 10.06 7.81 -2.31
CA PHE A 101 9.36 6.78 -1.55
C PHE A 101 9.95 5.38 -1.78
N ALA A 102 10.44 5.07 -2.98
CA ALA A 102 11.17 3.82 -3.22
C ALA A 102 12.45 3.72 -2.38
N GLY A 103 13.19 4.82 -2.22
CA GLY A 103 14.38 4.84 -1.36
C GLY A 103 14.04 4.65 0.12
N TRP A 104 12.93 5.24 0.57
CA TRP A 104 12.47 5.04 1.94
C TRP A 104 12.06 3.59 2.23
N LYS A 105 11.42 2.91 1.28
CA LYS A 105 11.01 1.50 1.42
C LYS A 105 12.16 0.55 1.68
N VAL A 106 13.32 0.77 1.06
CA VAL A 106 14.51 -0.03 1.31
C VAL A 106 14.87 0.02 2.80
N VAL A 107 14.85 1.21 3.40
CA VAL A 107 15.07 1.38 4.84
C VAL A 107 13.94 0.73 5.62
N ALA A 108 12.69 0.94 5.20
CA ALA A 108 11.52 0.41 5.88
C ALA A 108 11.50 -1.12 5.97
N ILE A 109 11.86 -1.82 4.90
CA ILE A 109 11.99 -3.28 4.87
C ILE A 109 13.03 -3.73 5.90
N VAL A 110 14.20 -3.09 5.95
CA VAL A 110 15.27 -3.44 6.90
C VAL A 110 14.83 -3.22 8.35
N LEU A 111 14.18 -2.09 8.65
CA LEU A 111 13.69 -1.81 10.00
C LEU A 111 12.51 -2.71 10.40
N TRP A 112 11.76 -3.23 9.43
CA TRP A 112 10.65 -4.14 9.65
C TRP A 112 11.09 -5.55 10.07
N LEU A 113 12.25 -6.05 9.63
CA LEU A 113 12.72 -7.40 9.95
C LEU A 113 12.72 -7.75 11.46
N PRO A 114 13.28 -6.93 12.38
CA PRO A 114 13.23 -7.23 13.82
C PRO A 114 11.81 -7.19 14.39
N ILE A 115 10.93 -6.31 13.88
CA ILE A 115 9.51 -6.30 14.24
C ILE A 115 8.85 -7.62 13.84
N ALA A 116 9.07 -8.05 12.59
CA ALA A 116 8.54 -9.30 12.07
C ALA A 116 9.00 -10.49 12.92
N ALA A 117 10.28 -10.54 13.30
CA ALA A 117 10.83 -11.59 14.16
C ALA A 117 10.11 -11.65 15.52
N VAL A 118 9.84 -10.50 16.15
CA VAL A 118 9.09 -10.43 17.42
C VAL A 118 7.65 -10.89 17.22
N LEU A 119 6.97 -10.46 16.16
CA LEU A 119 5.59 -10.88 15.88
C LEU A 119 5.51 -12.39 15.60
N VAL A 120 6.45 -12.95 14.84
CA VAL A 120 6.54 -14.39 14.59
C VAL A 120 6.74 -15.17 15.88
N LEU A 121 7.62 -14.69 16.78
CA LEU A 121 7.87 -15.34 18.06
C LEU A 121 6.63 -15.36 18.98
N ILE A 122 5.90 -14.23 19.02
CA ILE A 122 4.72 -14.07 19.89
C ILE A 122 3.51 -14.83 19.34
N PHE A 123 3.21 -14.66 18.06
CA PHE A 123 1.95 -15.12 17.47
C PHE A 123 2.05 -16.47 16.76
N ARG A 124 3.26 -16.98 16.52
CA ARG A 124 3.53 -18.30 15.92
C ARG A 124 2.71 -18.54 14.63
N PRO A 125 2.90 -17.70 13.59
CA PRO A 125 2.18 -17.83 12.34
C PRO A 125 2.47 -19.15 11.64
N THR A 126 1.49 -19.67 10.91
CA THR A 126 1.65 -20.82 10.01
C THR A 126 2.01 -20.30 8.63
N PHE A 127 3.28 -20.42 8.26
CA PHE A 127 3.75 -20.15 6.91
C PHE A 127 4.01 -21.48 6.20
N ASP A 128 3.34 -21.70 5.08
CA ASP A 128 3.73 -22.70 4.09
C ASP A 128 4.15 -21.94 2.83
N VAL A 129 5.42 -21.55 2.78
CA VAL A 129 5.95 -20.69 1.72
C VAL A 129 6.98 -21.43 0.87
N ASN A 130 6.84 -21.32 -0.44
CA ASN A 130 7.82 -21.83 -1.40
C ASN A 130 8.64 -20.68 -2.03
N ALA A 131 9.74 -21.05 -2.71
CA ALA A 131 10.64 -20.07 -3.32
C ALA A 131 9.97 -19.24 -4.45
N LEU A 132 8.98 -19.81 -5.12
CA LEU A 132 8.23 -19.12 -6.18
C LEU A 132 7.38 -18.01 -5.58
N GLU A 133 6.62 -18.29 -4.52
CA GLU A 133 5.80 -17.31 -3.79
C GLU A 133 6.64 -16.17 -3.24
N VAL A 134 7.82 -16.45 -2.69
CA VAL A 134 8.75 -15.40 -2.25
C VAL A 134 9.18 -14.52 -3.43
N GLY A 135 9.51 -15.12 -4.58
CA GLY A 135 9.86 -14.38 -5.80
C GLY A 135 8.70 -13.51 -6.32
N VAL A 136 7.49 -14.09 -6.39
CA VAL A 136 6.27 -13.37 -6.82
C VAL A 136 5.94 -12.26 -5.84
N PHE A 137 6.04 -12.50 -4.54
CA PHE A 137 5.79 -11.51 -3.50
C PHE A 137 6.69 -10.30 -3.65
N LEU A 138 7.99 -10.52 -3.84
CA LEU A 138 8.96 -9.44 -4.01
C LEU A 138 8.61 -8.55 -5.20
N ILE A 139 8.08 -9.11 -6.29
CA ILE A 139 7.58 -8.32 -7.43
C ILE A 139 6.26 -7.65 -7.07
N ALA A 140 5.34 -8.38 -6.45
CA ALA A 140 3.99 -7.95 -6.16
C ALA A 140 3.93 -6.76 -5.20
N ILE A 141 4.82 -6.67 -4.20
CA ILE A 141 4.88 -5.53 -3.27
C ILE A 141 5.31 -4.23 -3.97
N TRP A 142 6.17 -4.31 -4.99
CA TRP A 142 6.54 -3.15 -5.80
C TRP A 142 5.41 -2.78 -6.77
N GLY A 143 4.71 -3.77 -7.33
CA GLY A 143 3.51 -3.54 -8.12
C GLY A 143 2.43 -2.80 -7.33
N ALA A 144 2.14 -3.29 -6.12
CA ALA A 144 1.20 -2.66 -5.18
C ALA A 144 1.57 -1.19 -4.89
N TYR A 145 2.85 -0.94 -4.61
CA TYR A 145 3.36 0.41 -4.41
C TYR A 145 3.12 1.33 -5.62
N LEU A 146 3.40 0.85 -6.83
CA LEU A 146 3.24 1.65 -8.05
C LEU A 146 1.77 1.98 -8.30
N ILE A 147 0.88 0.99 -8.20
CA ILE A 147 -0.57 1.18 -8.36
C ILE A 147 -1.06 2.24 -7.37
N ARG A 148 -0.78 2.06 -6.08
CA ARG A 148 -1.23 2.99 -5.06
C ARG A 148 -0.65 4.38 -5.26
N SER A 149 0.64 4.47 -5.61
CA SER A 149 1.29 5.75 -5.90
C SER A 149 0.57 6.50 -7.00
N MET A 150 0.29 5.84 -8.13
CA MET A 150 -0.39 6.46 -9.27
C MET A 150 -1.81 6.89 -8.93
N LEU A 151 -2.59 6.05 -8.26
CA LEU A 151 -3.96 6.37 -7.87
C LEU A 151 -4.02 7.55 -6.90
N LEU A 152 -3.17 7.57 -5.87
CA LEU A 152 -3.11 8.69 -4.93
C LEU A 152 -2.52 9.96 -5.56
N TRP A 153 -1.67 9.83 -6.57
CA TRP A 153 -1.20 10.97 -7.36
C TRP A 153 -2.33 11.57 -8.19
N VAL A 154 -3.13 10.74 -8.87
CA VAL A 154 -4.33 11.17 -9.61
C VAL A 154 -5.32 11.87 -8.69
N LEU A 155 -5.59 11.26 -7.55
CA LEU A 155 -6.47 11.83 -6.54
C LEU A 155 -5.94 13.15 -5.97
N GLY A 156 -4.64 13.23 -5.73
CA GLY A 156 -4.00 14.45 -5.27
C GLY A 156 -4.03 15.57 -6.29
N MET A 157 -3.90 15.29 -7.58
CA MET A 157 -4.03 16.29 -8.65
C MET A 157 -5.42 16.92 -8.73
N VAL A 158 -6.45 16.35 -8.10
CA VAL A 158 -7.77 16.99 -7.97
C VAL A 158 -7.64 18.38 -7.30
N THR A 159 -6.61 18.59 -6.48
CA THR A 159 -6.26 19.89 -5.88
C THR A 159 -5.99 21.02 -6.88
N PHE A 160 -5.77 20.72 -8.17
CA PHE A 160 -5.75 21.75 -9.22
C PHE A 160 -7.12 22.41 -9.46
N TRP A 161 -8.20 21.74 -9.08
CA TRP A 161 -9.58 22.22 -9.30
C TRP A 161 -10.36 22.45 -8.01
N THR A 162 -9.98 21.81 -6.89
CA THR A 162 -10.62 21.97 -5.58
C THR A 162 -9.64 22.43 -4.52
N THR A 163 -10.12 23.19 -3.55
CA THR A 163 -9.35 23.59 -2.37
C THR A 163 -9.38 22.55 -1.25
N ARG A 164 -10.32 21.59 -1.29
CA ARG A 164 -10.45 20.53 -0.28
C ARG A 164 -10.50 19.16 -0.94
N VAL A 165 -9.42 18.39 -0.77
CA VAL A 165 -9.30 17.01 -1.27
C VAL A 165 -9.60 15.96 -0.20
N SER A 166 -9.72 16.37 1.07
CA SER A 166 -9.90 15.48 2.23
C SER A 166 -11.11 14.54 2.08
N ALA A 167 -12.30 15.06 1.75
CA ALA A 167 -13.50 14.24 1.62
C ALA A 167 -13.37 13.15 0.54
N LEU A 168 -12.70 13.47 -0.58
CA LEU A 168 -12.48 12.49 -1.65
C LEU A 168 -11.42 11.46 -1.24
N TYR A 169 -10.41 11.88 -0.47
CA TYR A 169 -9.42 10.99 0.11
C TYR A 169 -10.01 10.05 1.16
N ASP A 170 -10.90 10.55 2.02
CA ASP A 170 -11.58 9.74 3.02
C ASP A 170 -12.46 8.68 2.35
N LEU A 171 -13.22 9.05 1.31
CA LEU A 171 -14.00 8.09 0.52
C LEU A 171 -13.12 7.03 -0.13
N TYR A 172 -12.02 7.43 -0.77
CA TYR A 172 -11.04 6.50 -1.34
C TYR A 172 -10.48 5.55 -0.27
N PHE A 173 -10.10 6.09 0.89
CA PHE A 173 -9.52 5.32 1.98
C PHE A 173 -10.53 4.34 2.58
N THR A 174 -11.79 4.73 2.73
CA THR A 174 -12.86 3.82 3.17
C THR A 174 -13.08 2.69 2.18
N ALA A 175 -13.17 2.98 0.88
CA ALA A 175 -13.33 1.96 -0.15
C ALA A 175 -12.14 0.98 -0.16
N GLU A 176 -10.92 1.52 -0.03
CA GLU A 176 -9.71 0.73 0.08
C GLU A 176 -9.73 -0.16 1.33
N LEU A 177 -10.00 0.39 2.51
CA LEU A 177 -10.02 -0.37 3.77
C LEU A 177 -10.96 -1.58 3.70
N LEU A 178 -12.12 -1.41 3.05
CA LEU A 178 -13.15 -2.44 2.94
C LEU A 178 -12.85 -3.48 1.86
N LEU A 179 -12.27 -3.08 0.72
CA LEU A 179 -12.14 -3.92 -0.48
C LEU A 179 -10.71 -4.39 -0.74
N SER A 180 -9.72 -3.94 0.03
CA SER A 180 -8.33 -4.33 -0.17
C SER A 180 -7.90 -5.56 0.63
N GLY A 181 -8.75 -6.10 1.51
CA GLY A 181 -8.37 -7.17 2.44
C GLY A 181 -7.65 -6.67 3.70
N ARG A 182 -7.75 -5.37 4.01
CA ARG A 182 -7.06 -4.80 5.19
C ARG A 182 -7.78 -5.08 6.50
N LEU A 183 -9.12 -4.97 6.49
CA LEU A 183 -9.97 -5.15 7.66
C LEU A 183 -10.18 -6.63 8.00
N LEU A 184 -10.27 -7.46 6.96
CA LEU A 184 -10.40 -8.92 7.01
C LEU A 184 -9.78 -9.51 5.74
N PRO A 185 -9.25 -10.75 5.79
CA PRO A 185 -8.80 -11.45 4.59
C PRO A 185 -9.89 -11.50 3.52
N LEU A 186 -9.50 -11.47 2.23
CA LEU A 186 -10.48 -11.40 1.14
C LEU A 186 -11.39 -12.63 1.10
N ALA A 187 -10.90 -13.79 1.56
CA ALA A 187 -11.68 -15.02 1.70
C ALA A 187 -12.91 -14.87 2.62
N LEU A 188 -12.89 -13.92 3.55
CA LEU A 188 -14.01 -13.64 4.46
C LEU A 188 -14.97 -12.56 3.92
N LEU A 189 -14.71 -11.99 2.74
CA LEU A 189 -15.62 -11.02 2.14
C LEU A 189 -16.91 -11.71 1.65
N PRO A 190 -18.08 -11.06 1.78
CA PRO A 190 -19.29 -11.55 1.16
C PRO A 190 -19.12 -11.59 -0.37
N ALA A 191 -19.77 -12.55 -1.04
CA ALA A 191 -19.56 -12.84 -2.47
C ALA A 191 -19.63 -11.58 -3.37
N TRP A 192 -20.60 -10.69 -3.13
CA TRP A 192 -20.73 -9.44 -3.89
C TRP A 192 -19.52 -8.52 -3.74
N ALA A 193 -18.95 -8.43 -2.53
CA ALA A 193 -17.79 -7.58 -2.25
C ALA A 193 -16.52 -8.19 -2.82
N ALA A 194 -16.39 -9.52 -2.79
CA ALA A 194 -15.27 -10.22 -3.41
C ALA A 194 -15.23 -9.97 -4.92
N THR A 195 -16.38 -10.08 -5.62
CA THR A 195 -16.47 -9.77 -7.05
C THR A 195 -16.08 -8.32 -7.36
N VAL A 196 -16.47 -7.36 -6.51
CA VAL A 196 -16.07 -5.96 -6.67
C VAL A 196 -14.58 -5.78 -6.42
N ALA A 197 -14.03 -6.43 -5.38
CA ALA A 197 -12.61 -6.37 -5.05
C ALA A 197 -11.72 -6.96 -6.15
N ASP A 198 -12.18 -8.00 -6.85
CA ASP A 198 -11.46 -8.64 -7.97
C ASP A 198 -11.30 -7.71 -9.17
N VAL A 199 -12.21 -6.77 -9.37
CA VAL A 199 -12.12 -5.82 -10.48
C VAL A 199 -11.32 -4.59 -10.06
N LEU A 200 -11.46 -4.13 -8.82
CA LEU A 200 -10.87 -2.89 -8.34
C LEU A 200 -9.37 -3.00 -8.02
N PRO A 201 -8.63 -1.88 -8.05
CA PRO A 201 -7.18 -1.89 -7.79
C PRO A 201 -6.83 -2.18 -6.33
N PHE A 202 -7.80 -2.08 -5.41
CA PHE A 202 -7.56 -2.19 -3.97
C PHE A 202 -7.04 -3.56 -3.57
N LYS A 203 -7.61 -4.65 -4.11
CA LYS A 203 -7.11 -6.02 -3.92
C LYS A 203 -5.63 -6.13 -4.30
N TYR A 204 -5.24 -5.53 -5.41
CA TYR A 204 -3.89 -5.61 -5.96
C TYR A 204 -2.86 -4.72 -5.24
N THR A 205 -3.31 -3.83 -4.34
CA THR A 205 -2.42 -3.05 -3.47
C THR A 205 -2.18 -3.70 -2.11
N PHE A 206 -3.12 -4.47 -1.56
CA PHE A 206 -2.93 -5.16 -0.27
C PHE A 206 -3.20 -6.65 -0.32
N GLY A 207 -4.44 -7.07 -0.57
CA GLY A 207 -4.86 -8.46 -0.39
C GLY A 207 -4.05 -9.44 -1.23
N TYR A 208 -3.86 -9.15 -2.52
CA TYR A 208 -3.06 -10.00 -3.41
C TYR A 208 -1.61 -10.21 -2.92
N PRO A 209 -0.77 -9.18 -2.69
CA PRO A 209 0.59 -9.42 -2.19
C PRO A 209 0.61 -10.09 -0.82
N ILE A 210 -0.43 -9.93 0.02
CA ILE A 210 -0.50 -10.65 1.29
C ILE A 210 -0.79 -12.14 1.06
N GLU A 211 -1.77 -12.45 0.22
CA GLU A 211 -2.19 -13.82 -0.11
C GLU A 211 -1.13 -14.60 -0.86
N VAL A 212 -0.24 -13.93 -1.61
CA VAL A 212 0.92 -14.59 -2.23
C VAL A 212 1.85 -15.26 -1.20
N LEU A 213 1.94 -14.77 0.04
CA LEU A 213 2.80 -15.38 1.09
C LEU A 213 2.03 -16.07 2.21
N ALA A 214 0.78 -15.66 2.45
CA ALA A 214 0.00 -16.11 3.60
C ALA A 214 -1.29 -16.83 3.22
N GLY A 215 -1.58 -16.94 1.92
CA GLY A 215 -2.71 -17.69 1.38
C GLY A 215 -2.24 -18.92 0.62
N ASP A 216 -3.22 -19.69 0.13
CA ASP A 216 -3.01 -20.90 -0.68
C ASP A 216 -3.37 -20.60 -2.14
N LEU A 217 -2.53 -19.83 -2.82
CA LEU A 217 -2.74 -19.46 -4.23
C LEU A 217 -2.08 -20.47 -5.16
N SER A 218 -2.81 -20.94 -6.15
CA SER A 218 -2.25 -21.75 -7.22
C SER A 218 -1.24 -20.95 -8.06
N THR A 219 -0.30 -21.64 -8.71
CA THR A 219 0.68 -21.02 -9.62
C THR A 219 0.02 -20.14 -10.69
N ALA A 220 -1.16 -20.53 -11.18
CA ALA A 220 -1.91 -19.73 -12.15
C ALA A 220 -2.39 -18.41 -11.54
N GLU A 221 -2.95 -18.44 -10.33
CA GLU A 221 -3.43 -17.25 -9.61
C GLU A 221 -2.29 -16.29 -9.27
N LEU A 222 -1.11 -16.82 -8.93
CA LEU A 222 0.10 -16.03 -8.74
C LEU A 222 0.41 -15.20 -10.00
N PHE A 223 0.49 -15.83 -11.18
CA PHE A 223 0.83 -15.09 -12.41
C PHE A 223 -0.32 -14.21 -12.93
N ILE A 224 -1.57 -14.63 -12.77
CA ILE A 224 -2.74 -13.81 -13.13
C ILE A 224 -2.75 -12.52 -12.30
N GLY A 225 -2.49 -12.61 -10.99
CA GLY A 225 -2.43 -11.43 -10.13
C GLY A 225 -1.32 -10.46 -10.51
N LEU A 226 -0.14 -10.94 -10.92
CA LEU A 226 0.93 -10.09 -11.47
C LEU A 226 0.50 -9.43 -12.79
N GLY A 227 -0.19 -10.16 -13.67
CA GLY A 227 -0.75 -9.62 -14.89
C GLY A 227 -1.75 -8.49 -14.63
N LEU A 228 -2.64 -8.67 -13.65
CA LEU A 228 -3.61 -7.66 -13.24
C LEU A 228 -2.96 -6.45 -12.57
N GLN A 229 -1.90 -6.65 -11.79
CA GLN A 229 -1.07 -5.54 -11.32
C GLN A 229 -0.46 -4.75 -12.48
N ALA A 230 0.10 -5.42 -13.49
CA ALA A 230 0.67 -4.75 -14.65
C ALA A 230 -0.38 -3.94 -15.43
N VAL A 231 -1.59 -4.48 -15.60
CA VAL A 231 -2.73 -3.75 -16.19
C VAL A 231 -3.06 -2.50 -15.38
N TRP A 232 -3.20 -2.61 -14.06
CA TRP A 232 -3.51 -1.47 -13.19
C TRP A 232 -2.40 -0.42 -13.14
N ILE A 233 -1.13 -0.83 -13.26
CA ILE A 233 0.00 0.10 -13.43
C ILE A 233 -0.14 0.86 -14.76
N GLY A 234 -0.48 0.17 -15.85
CA GLY A 234 -0.73 0.79 -17.15
C GLY A 234 -1.88 1.81 -17.10
N VAL A 235 -3.01 1.42 -16.51
CA VAL A 235 -4.17 2.29 -16.30
C VAL A 235 -3.78 3.49 -15.44
N GLY A 236 -3.10 3.28 -14.31
CA GLY A 236 -2.63 4.34 -13.42
C GLY A 236 -1.69 5.32 -14.13
N ALA A 237 -0.75 4.83 -14.94
CA ALA A 237 0.17 5.67 -15.71
C ALA A 237 -0.58 6.52 -16.75
N LEU A 238 -1.56 5.95 -17.45
CA LEU A 238 -2.40 6.67 -18.41
C LEU A 238 -3.25 7.74 -17.71
N LEU A 239 -3.85 7.41 -16.57
CA LEU A 239 -4.63 8.37 -15.77
C LEU A 239 -3.74 9.51 -15.27
N VAL A 240 -2.55 9.21 -14.75
CA VAL A 240 -1.58 10.23 -14.34
C VAL A 240 -1.26 11.15 -15.52
N ALA A 241 -0.89 10.60 -16.68
CA ALA A 241 -0.53 11.39 -17.85
C ALA A 241 -1.69 12.25 -18.37
N ALA A 242 -2.91 11.71 -18.39
CA ALA A 242 -4.10 12.41 -18.84
C ALA A 242 -4.47 13.57 -17.89
N VAL A 243 -4.59 13.27 -16.58
CA VAL A 243 -4.99 14.26 -15.57
C VAL A 243 -3.91 15.33 -15.41
N TRP A 244 -2.63 14.97 -15.45
CA TRP A 244 -1.53 15.93 -15.39
C TRP A 244 -1.58 16.95 -16.53
N ARG A 245 -1.76 16.49 -17.79
CA ARG A 245 -1.84 17.37 -18.97
C ARG A 245 -2.94 18.42 -18.86
N VAL A 246 -4.06 18.09 -18.23
CA VAL A 246 -5.18 19.02 -18.02
C VAL A 246 -4.94 19.87 -16.78
N GLY A 247 -4.49 19.27 -15.68
CA GLY A 247 -4.31 19.93 -14.39
C GLY A 247 -3.24 21.02 -14.41
N VAL A 248 -2.08 20.75 -15.04
CA VAL A 248 -0.98 21.71 -15.10
C VAL A 248 -1.35 23.00 -15.84
N ARG A 249 -2.28 22.95 -16.79
CA ARG A 249 -2.77 24.14 -17.53
C ARG A 249 -3.60 25.07 -16.66
N ARG A 250 -4.20 24.55 -15.59
CA ARG A 250 -5.02 25.32 -14.64
C ARG A 250 -4.20 25.86 -13.47
N TYR A 251 -2.98 25.35 -13.27
CA TYR A 251 -2.08 25.83 -12.26
C TYR A 251 -1.67 27.28 -12.56
N SER A 252 -2.11 28.20 -11.69
CA SER A 252 -1.59 29.56 -11.65
C SER A 252 -0.64 29.64 -10.46
N ALA A 253 0.58 30.14 -10.69
CA ALA A 253 1.53 30.37 -9.62
C ALA A 253 1.03 31.57 -8.78
N VAL A 254 0.21 31.29 -7.76
CA VAL A 254 -0.26 32.30 -6.79
C VAL A 254 0.40 32.14 -5.42
N GLY A 255 1.42 31.28 -5.31
CA GLY A 255 2.24 31.17 -4.12
C GLY A 255 3.24 32.32 -4.09
N ASN A 256 3.05 33.25 -3.14
CA ASN A 256 3.99 34.32 -2.79
C ASN A 256 5.34 33.75 -2.32
#